data_AF-A0A918ZTJ3-F1
#
_entry.id   AF-A0A918ZTJ3-F1
#
_cell.length_a   1.000
_cell.length_b   1.000
_cell.length_c   1.000
_cell.angle_alpha   90.00
_cell.angle_beta   90.00
_cell.angle_gamma   90.00
#
_symmetry.space_group_name_H-M   'P 1'
#
loop_
_entity.id
_entity.type
_entity.pdbx_description
1 polymer ?
#
loop_
_entity_poly.entity_id
_entity_poly.type
_entity_poly.pdbx_seq_one_letter_code
_entity_poly.pdbx_strand_id
1 'polypeptide(L)'
;MTTERPPTQPLPVHASSAAAPPEQPDRDWLPRPGAYAAAADHCITELTYRIGPLVTLRRRADVEEVGLTVAPDPAHCLLSLALGGDALGGELLTFVSTAIEPVAGGTRLRVPGSLGTGDASLEPLPATLLLRVVERTGAGLLVVGTARVPYGPLHRTTGFALSRTRPARHLGLLVAAEFTCTS
;
A
#
# COMPACT_ATOMS: atom_id res chain seq x y z
N MET A 1 -6.79 84.90 -11.05
CA MET A 1 -5.85 84.00 -10.35
C MET A 1 -6.40 82.60 -10.50
N THR A 2 -5.75 81.80 -11.33
CA THR A 2 -6.22 80.50 -11.81
C THR A 2 -5.41 79.43 -11.11
N THR A 3 -6.04 78.54 -10.35
CA THR A 3 -5.36 77.47 -9.60
C THR A 3 -5.64 76.14 -10.29
N GLU A 4 -4.65 75.61 -11.00
CA GLU A 4 -4.67 74.31 -11.67
C GLU A 4 -4.32 73.20 -10.67
N ARG A 5 -5.08 72.09 -10.66
CA ARG A 5 -4.77 70.89 -9.85
C ARG A 5 -3.82 69.96 -10.64
N PRO A 6 -2.80 69.38 -10.01
CA PRO A 6 -1.92 68.42 -10.68
C PRO A 6 -2.60 67.04 -10.86
N PRO A 7 -2.20 66.24 -11.87
CA PRO A 7 -2.74 64.91 -12.09
C PRO A 7 -2.06 63.89 -11.15
N THR A 8 -2.85 63.14 -10.38
CA THR A 8 -2.35 61.99 -9.62
C THR A 8 -2.43 60.74 -10.51
N GLN A 9 -1.26 60.18 -10.82
CA GLN A 9 -1.08 58.91 -11.55
C GLN A 9 -1.81 57.73 -10.88
N PRO A 10 -2.38 56.79 -11.65
CA PRO A 10 -2.82 55.51 -11.12
C PRO A 10 -1.61 54.61 -10.79
N LEU A 11 -1.67 53.96 -9.63
CA LEU A 11 -0.68 53.00 -9.12
C LEU A 11 -0.58 51.76 -10.03
N PRO A 12 0.61 51.15 -10.15
CA PRO A 12 0.78 49.92 -10.93
C PRO A 12 0.05 48.76 -10.25
N VAL A 13 -0.83 48.10 -11.02
CA VAL A 13 -1.44 46.83 -10.63
C VAL A 13 -0.32 45.79 -10.59
N HIS A 14 0.01 45.29 -9.41
CA HIS A 14 0.86 44.11 -9.28
C HIS A 14 0.15 42.95 -9.97
N ALA A 15 0.62 42.59 -11.16
CA ALA A 15 0.32 41.31 -11.77
C ALA A 15 0.88 40.23 -10.83
N SER A 16 0.00 39.65 -10.01
CA SER A 16 0.30 38.45 -9.25
C SER A 16 0.56 37.35 -10.27
N SER A 17 1.84 37.15 -10.59
CA SER A 17 2.31 35.98 -11.32
C SER A 17 2.11 34.78 -10.40
N ALA A 18 0.91 34.22 -10.40
CA ALA A 18 0.64 32.93 -9.79
C ALA A 18 1.62 31.95 -10.44
N ALA A 19 2.58 31.48 -9.66
CA ALA A 19 3.47 30.40 -10.06
C ALA A 19 2.58 29.24 -10.54
N ALA A 20 2.84 28.76 -11.76
CA ALA A 20 2.18 27.56 -12.26
C ALA A 20 2.34 26.45 -11.20
N PRO A 21 1.25 25.74 -10.84
CA PRO A 21 1.38 24.61 -9.94
C PRO A 21 2.43 23.65 -10.51
N PRO A 22 3.30 23.06 -9.66
CA PRO A 22 4.31 22.12 -10.12
C PRO A 22 3.63 21.05 -10.98
N GLU A 23 4.20 20.77 -12.16
CA GLU A 23 3.75 19.71 -13.04
C GLU A 23 3.52 18.45 -12.21
N GLN A 24 2.25 18.03 -12.09
CA GLN A 24 1.93 16.79 -11.40
C GLN A 24 2.64 15.67 -12.16
N PRO A 25 3.46 14.84 -11.48
CA PRO A 25 4.13 13.74 -12.13
C PRO A 25 3.08 12.87 -12.84
N ASP A 26 3.39 12.53 -14.08
CA ASP A 26 2.50 11.82 -14.98
C ASP A 26 1.88 10.62 -14.27
N ARG A 27 0.54 10.55 -14.28
CA ARG A 27 -0.27 9.65 -13.43
C ARG A 27 -0.24 8.21 -13.91
N ASP A 28 0.66 7.89 -14.82
CA ASP A 28 0.73 6.62 -15.48
C ASP A 28 1.01 5.47 -14.51
N TRP A 29 1.54 5.69 -13.31
CA TRP A 29 2.01 4.62 -12.43
C TRP A 29 0.94 3.72 -11.79
N LEU A 30 -0.35 4.10 -11.83
CA LEU A 30 -1.49 3.25 -11.45
C LEU A 30 -2.44 3.02 -12.64
N PRO A 31 -3.31 1.99 -12.58
CA PRO A 31 -4.45 1.86 -13.48
C PRO A 31 -5.37 3.08 -13.43
N ARG A 32 -6.40 3.11 -14.28
CA ARG A 32 -7.40 4.19 -14.24
C ARG A 32 -8.13 4.22 -12.89
N PRO A 33 -8.66 5.37 -12.46
CA PRO A 33 -9.46 5.42 -11.25
C PRO A 33 -10.62 4.41 -11.27
N GLY A 34 -10.81 3.69 -10.16
CA GLY A 34 -11.77 2.60 -10.05
C GLY A 34 -11.48 1.70 -8.84
N ALA A 35 -12.39 0.75 -8.60
CA ALA A 35 -12.19 -0.32 -7.64
C ALA A 35 -11.65 -1.56 -8.35
N TYR A 36 -10.68 -2.22 -7.72
CA TYR A 36 -10.00 -3.39 -8.25
C TYR A 36 -9.93 -4.46 -7.16
N ALA A 37 -10.04 -5.71 -7.56
CA ALA A 37 -9.84 -6.85 -6.68
C ALA A 37 -8.92 -7.87 -7.35
N ALA A 38 -8.28 -8.71 -6.54
CA ALA A 38 -7.61 -9.90 -7.01
C ALA A 38 -8.43 -11.12 -6.56
N ALA A 39 -8.81 -11.97 -7.52
CA ALA A 39 -9.42 -13.25 -7.18
C ALA A 39 -8.42 -14.13 -6.40
N ALA A 40 -8.92 -15.02 -5.55
CA ALA A 40 -8.09 -15.85 -4.68
C ALA A 40 -7.10 -16.75 -5.47
N ASP A 41 -7.48 -17.23 -6.66
CA ASP A 41 -6.64 -18.00 -7.57
C ASP A 41 -5.65 -17.14 -8.37
N HIS A 42 -5.86 -15.82 -8.40
CA HIS A 42 -4.97 -14.80 -8.96
C HIS A 42 -4.17 -14.06 -7.86
N CYS A 43 -4.18 -14.58 -6.63
CA CYS A 43 -3.43 -14.06 -5.52
C CYS A 43 -2.66 -15.17 -4.79
N ILE A 44 -1.37 -14.95 -4.57
CA ILE A 44 -0.50 -15.87 -3.82
C ILE A 44 0.05 -15.10 -2.64
N THR A 45 -0.19 -15.62 -1.43
CA THR A 45 0.41 -15.08 -0.22
C THR A 45 1.18 -16.15 0.53
N GLU A 46 2.34 -15.78 1.05
CA GLU A 46 3.22 -16.72 1.75
C GLU A 46 3.93 -16.07 2.93
N LEU A 47 3.81 -16.69 4.09
CA LEU A 47 4.60 -16.40 5.27
C LEU A 47 5.89 -17.21 5.24
N THR A 48 7.00 -16.51 5.46
CA THR A 48 8.34 -17.05 5.43
C THR A 48 9.09 -16.72 6.70
N TYR A 49 9.84 -17.69 7.22
CA TYR A 49 10.83 -17.45 8.28
C TYR A 49 12.21 -17.84 7.77
N ARG A 50 13.20 -17.00 8.11
CA ARG A 50 14.60 -17.18 7.72
C ARG A 50 15.50 -17.34 8.94
N ILE A 51 16.49 -18.22 8.83
CA ILE A 51 17.64 -18.29 9.74
C ILE A 51 18.87 -17.90 8.93
N GLY A 52 19.42 -16.71 9.19
CA GLY A 52 20.43 -16.13 8.30
C GLY A 52 19.90 -15.99 6.86
N PRO A 53 20.65 -16.43 5.83
CA PRO A 53 20.17 -16.38 4.44
C PRO A 53 19.16 -17.48 4.10
N LEU A 54 18.97 -18.48 4.97
CA LEU A 54 18.21 -19.68 4.66
C LEU A 54 16.73 -19.50 5.01
N VAL A 55 15.85 -19.68 4.03
CA VAL A 55 14.41 -19.81 4.29
C VAL A 55 14.16 -21.18 4.92
N THR A 56 13.68 -21.21 6.16
CA THR A 56 13.51 -22.44 6.93
C THR A 56 12.05 -22.79 7.17
N LEU A 57 11.11 -21.87 6.91
CA LEU A 57 9.67 -22.14 6.88
C LEU A 57 9.04 -21.33 5.76
N ARG A 58 8.09 -21.96 5.05
CA ARG A 58 7.18 -21.37 4.08
C ARG A 58 5.80 -21.92 4.36
N ARG A 59 4.81 -21.04 4.53
CA ARG A 59 3.40 -21.41 4.69
C ARG A 59 2.56 -20.45 3.85
N ARG A 60 1.67 -20.98 3.03
CA ARG A 60 0.71 -20.16 2.28
C ARG A 60 -0.45 -19.81 3.18
N ALA A 61 -0.85 -18.55 3.18
CA ALA A 61 -2.09 -18.13 3.82
C ALA A 61 -3.19 -18.10 2.77
N ASP A 62 -4.42 -18.33 3.21
CA ASP A 62 -5.57 -18.19 2.33
C ASP A 62 -5.89 -16.71 2.16
N VAL A 63 -6.40 -16.37 0.98
CA VAL A 63 -6.72 -15.00 0.60
C VAL A 63 -8.22 -14.81 0.79
N GLU A 64 -8.58 -14.07 1.85
CA GLU A 64 -9.99 -13.80 2.17
C GLU A 64 -10.50 -12.60 1.36
N GLU A 65 -9.70 -11.54 1.31
CA GLU A 65 -10.04 -10.32 0.57
C GLU A 65 -8.77 -9.59 0.11
N VAL A 66 -8.79 -9.07 -1.11
CA VAL A 66 -7.71 -8.23 -1.66
C VAL A 66 -8.34 -7.12 -2.48
N GLY A 67 -8.14 -5.88 -2.05
CA GLY A 67 -8.72 -4.71 -2.67
C GLY A 67 -7.67 -3.66 -3.02
N LEU A 68 -7.88 -2.99 -4.16
CA LEU A 68 -7.17 -1.78 -4.55
C LEU A 68 -8.19 -0.75 -5.02
N THR A 69 -8.28 0.36 -4.30
CA THR A 69 -9.04 1.53 -4.71
C THR A 69 -8.08 2.53 -5.31
N VAL A 70 -8.27 2.85 -6.59
CA VAL A 70 -7.55 3.92 -7.28
C VAL A 70 -8.47 5.13 -7.36
N ALA A 71 -8.16 6.16 -6.59
CA ALA A 71 -8.90 7.41 -6.62
C ALA A 71 -8.31 8.39 -7.66
N PRO A 72 -9.06 9.40 -8.12
CA PRO A 72 -8.52 10.46 -8.96
C PRO A 72 -7.39 11.27 -8.29
N ASP A 73 -7.38 11.32 -6.96
CA ASP A 73 -6.30 11.90 -6.16
C ASP A 73 -5.48 10.76 -5.52
N PRO A 74 -4.16 10.66 -5.81
CA PRO A 74 -3.32 9.60 -5.29
C PRO A 74 -3.25 9.53 -3.76
N ALA A 75 -3.51 10.64 -3.05
CA ALA A 75 -3.58 10.65 -1.60
C ALA A 75 -4.74 9.81 -1.03
N HIS A 76 -5.72 9.47 -1.87
CA HIS A 76 -6.90 8.69 -1.50
C HIS A 76 -6.88 7.27 -2.09
N CYS A 77 -5.78 6.84 -2.71
CA CYS A 77 -5.61 5.47 -3.17
C CYS A 77 -5.34 4.54 -1.97
N LEU A 78 -5.98 3.37 -1.96
CA LEU A 78 -5.90 2.42 -0.85
C LEU A 78 -5.71 1.00 -1.36
N LEU A 79 -4.89 0.22 -0.65
CA LEU A 79 -4.73 -1.21 -0.79
C LEU A 79 -5.12 -1.88 0.52
N SER A 80 -5.97 -2.89 0.44
CA SER A 80 -6.36 -3.76 1.55
C SER A 80 -6.03 -5.21 1.24
N LEU A 81 -5.68 -5.95 2.29
CA LEU A 81 -5.39 -7.37 2.23
C LEU A 81 -5.90 -8.03 3.51
N ALA A 82 -6.70 -9.07 3.38
CA ALA A 82 -7.12 -9.93 4.48
C ALA A 82 -6.68 -11.36 4.18
N LEU A 83 -5.89 -11.92 5.09
CA LEU A 83 -5.35 -13.27 5.00
C LEU A 83 -5.92 -14.12 6.13
N GLY A 84 -6.21 -15.38 5.82
CA GLY A 84 -6.76 -16.34 6.76
C GLY A 84 -6.18 -17.74 6.60
N GLY A 85 -7.00 -18.71 7.00
CA GLY A 85 -6.71 -20.13 6.84
C GLY A 85 -5.91 -20.77 7.96
N ASP A 86 -5.76 -22.10 7.87
CA ASP A 86 -5.07 -22.94 8.87
C ASP A 86 -3.60 -22.55 9.05
N ALA A 87 -2.99 -21.98 8.02
CA ALA A 87 -1.62 -21.49 8.10
C ALA A 87 -1.47 -20.40 9.16
N LEU A 88 -2.52 -19.64 9.43
CA LEU A 88 -2.66 -18.64 10.49
C LEU A 88 -3.49 -19.17 11.68
N GLY A 89 -3.60 -20.49 11.86
CA GLY A 89 -4.36 -21.06 12.98
C GLY A 89 -5.86 -20.72 12.99
N GLY A 90 -6.43 -20.39 11.83
CA GLY A 90 -7.86 -20.04 11.68
C GLY A 90 -8.20 -18.57 11.94
N GLU A 91 -7.20 -17.74 12.21
CA GLU A 91 -7.37 -16.32 12.53
C GLU A 91 -6.95 -15.41 11.37
N LEU A 92 -7.40 -14.15 11.41
CA LEU A 92 -7.16 -13.18 10.36
C LEU A 92 -5.87 -12.37 10.57
N LEU A 93 -5.18 -12.07 9.48
CA LEU A 93 -4.13 -11.05 9.38
C LEU A 93 -4.58 -10.03 8.33
N THR A 94 -4.75 -8.78 8.75
CA THR A 94 -5.22 -7.70 7.87
C THR A 94 -4.13 -6.68 7.64
N PHE A 95 -4.05 -6.13 6.44
CA PHE A 95 -3.25 -4.97 6.10
C PHE A 95 -4.15 -3.94 5.44
N VAL A 96 -4.10 -2.70 5.92
CA VAL A 96 -4.77 -1.56 5.29
C VAL A 96 -3.73 -0.46 5.09
N SER A 97 -3.53 -0.06 3.83
CA SER A 97 -2.60 1.01 3.50
C SER A 97 -3.13 2.36 3.98
N THR A 98 -2.23 3.29 4.25
CA THR A 98 -2.57 4.71 4.44
C THR A 98 -2.22 5.55 3.22
N ALA A 99 -1.32 5.06 2.36
CA ALA A 99 -0.95 5.69 1.10
C ALA A 99 -0.34 4.66 0.14
N ILE A 100 -0.28 5.01 -1.14
CA ILE A 100 0.48 4.28 -2.16
C ILE A 100 1.48 5.25 -2.79
N GLU A 101 2.76 5.05 -2.51
CA GLU A 101 3.83 5.94 -2.95
C GLU A 101 4.59 5.31 -4.13
N PRO A 102 4.64 5.95 -5.30
CA PRO A 102 5.47 5.47 -6.39
C PRO A 102 6.95 5.66 -6.07
N VAL A 103 7.76 4.66 -6.38
CA VAL A 103 9.21 4.69 -6.26
C VAL A 103 9.83 4.20 -7.57
N ALA A 104 11.05 4.66 -7.87
CA ALA A 104 11.75 4.28 -9.10
C ALA A 104 10.87 4.48 -10.36
N GLY A 105 10.28 5.67 -10.48
CA GLY A 105 9.41 6.03 -11.61
C GLY A 105 8.11 5.22 -11.70
N GLY A 106 7.63 4.66 -10.59
CA GLY A 106 6.38 3.87 -10.55
C GLY A 106 6.55 2.38 -10.88
N THR A 107 7.77 1.92 -11.17
CA THR A 107 8.06 0.48 -11.33
C THR A 107 8.03 -0.28 -10.00
N ARG A 108 8.05 0.46 -8.88
CA ARG A 108 7.88 -0.04 -7.52
C ARG A 108 6.91 0.85 -6.77
N LEU A 109 6.18 0.25 -5.84
CA LEU A 109 5.29 0.97 -4.92
C LEU A 109 5.74 0.71 -3.49
N ARG A 110 5.84 1.78 -2.71
CA ARG A 110 5.96 1.71 -1.26
C ARG A 110 4.59 1.97 -0.68
N VAL A 111 4.05 0.99 0.04
CA VAL A 111 2.69 1.03 0.57
C VAL A 111 2.77 0.99 2.09
N PRO A 112 2.92 2.14 2.77
CA PRO A 112 2.80 2.20 4.21
C PRO A 112 1.35 1.90 4.64
N GLY A 113 1.19 1.32 5.81
CA GLY A 113 -0.11 0.97 6.36
C GLY A 113 -0.01 0.37 7.74
N SER A 114 -1.09 -0.28 8.15
CA SER A 114 -1.20 -0.93 9.45
C SER A 114 -1.55 -2.40 9.29
N LEU A 115 -0.87 -3.26 10.04
CA LEU A 115 -1.15 -4.68 10.18
C LEU A 115 -2.02 -4.92 11.41
N GLY A 116 -3.24 -5.40 11.20
CA GLY A 116 -4.12 -5.88 12.25
C GLY A 116 -4.13 -7.41 12.33
N THR A 117 -4.64 -7.92 13.43
CA THR A 117 -4.94 -9.35 13.59
C THR A 117 -6.42 -9.52 13.91
N GLY A 118 -6.96 -10.75 13.83
CA GLY A 118 -8.36 -11.05 14.18
C GLY A 118 -8.78 -10.59 15.59
N ASP A 119 -7.81 -10.40 16.50
CA ASP A 119 -8.03 -9.80 17.81
C ASP A 119 -8.13 -8.26 17.72
N ALA A 120 -9.37 -7.76 17.76
CA ALA A 120 -9.68 -6.32 17.75
C ALA A 120 -9.24 -5.57 19.02
N SER A 121 -8.84 -6.26 20.10
CA SER A 121 -8.31 -5.61 21.30
C SER A 121 -6.85 -5.16 21.16
N LEU A 122 -6.15 -5.64 20.12
CA LEU A 122 -4.79 -5.24 19.83
C LEU A 122 -4.74 -4.09 18.82
N GLU A 123 -3.96 -3.08 19.18
CA GLU A 123 -3.64 -1.97 18.28
C GLU A 123 -2.93 -2.48 17.01
N PRO A 124 -3.39 -2.08 15.81
CA PRO A 124 -2.70 -2.37 14.57
C PRO A 124 -1.27 -1.84 14.57
N LEU A 125 -0.35 -2.62 14.01
CA LEU A 125 1.07 -2.29 14.00
C LEU A 125 1.47 -1.64 12.68
N PRO A 126 2.30 -0.58 12.68
CA PRO A 126 2.76 0.02 11.45
C PRO A 126 3.56 -0.99 10.62
N ALA A 127 3.28 -1.01 9.32
CA ALA A 127 3.90 -1.91 8.37
C ALA A 127 4.10 -1.22 7.02
N THR A 128 4.93 -1.81 6.18
CA THR A 128 5.13 -1.34 4.81
C THR A 128 5.22 -2.53 3.88
N LEU A 129 4.35 -2.55 2.88
CA LEU A 129 4.39 -3.49 1.78
C LEU A 129 5.18 -2.85 0.63
N LEU A 130 6.26 -3.51 0.22
CA LEU A 130 7.08 -3.08 -0.90
C LEU A 130 6.72 -3.92 -2.11
N LEU A 131 6.14 -3.30 -3.13
CA LEU A 131 5.65 -3.95 -4.34
C LEU A 131 6.54 -3.60 -5.53
N ARG A 132 6.80 -4.57 -6.39
CA ARG A 132 7.27 -4.37 -7.75
C ARG A 132 6.08 -4.49 -8.68
N VAL A 133 5.91 -3.52 -9.56
CA VAL A 133 4.95 -3.59 -10.66
C VAL A 133 5.56 -4.49 -11.74
N VAL A 134 4.87 -5.58 -12.04
CA VAL A 134 5.26 -6.52 -13.10
C VAL A 134 4.59 -6.10 -14.40
N GLU A 135 3.30 -5.80 -14.34
CA GLU A 135 2.51 -5.35 -15.47
C GLU A 135 1.47 -4.33 -15.00
N ARG A 136 1.16 -3.39 -15.88
CA ARG A 136 0.12 -2.39 -15.66
C ARG A 136 -0.60 -2.14 -16.98
N THR A 137 -1.91 -2.18 -16.93
CA THR A 137 -2.79 -1.79 -18.03
C THR A 137 -3.76 -0.72 -17.55
N GLY A 138 -4.58 -0.18 -18.46
CA GLY A 138 -5.62 0.77 -18.06
C GLY A 138 -6.67 0.20 -17.11
N ALA A 139 -6.80 -1.13 -17.03
CA ALA A 139 -7.85 -1.84 -16.28
C ALA A 139 -7.29 -2.92 -15.33
N GLY A 140 -5.97 -2.95 -15.10
CA GLY A 140 -5.38 -3.92 -14.20
C GLY A 140 -3.93 -3.65 -13.81
N LEU A 141 -3.51 -4.30 -12.73
CA LEU A 141 -2.18 -4.16 -12.13
C LEU A 141 -1.70 -5.51 -11.59
N LEU A 142 -0.58 -6.00 -12.10
CA LEU A 142 0.09 -7.19 -11.58
C LEU A 142 1.29 -6.78 -10.73
N VAL A 143 1.31 -7.21 -9.47
CA VAL A 143 2.39 -6.88 -8.53
C VAL A 143 2.96 -8.13 -7.87
N VAL A 144 4.24 -8.02 -7.48
CA VAL A 144 4.88 -8.96 -6.55
C VAL A 144 5.64 -8.15 -5.51
N GLY A 145 5.48 -8.49 -4.25
CA GLY A 145 6.10 -7.73 -3.18
C GLY A 145 6.19 -8.46 -1.85
N THR A 146 6.71 -7.72 -0.87
CA THR A 146 6.98 -8.27 0.46
C THR A 146 6.73 -7.26 1.57
N ALA A 147 6.37 -7.76 2.74
CA ALA A 147 6.30 -7.01 3.98
C ALA A 147 6.99 -7.77 5.12
N ARG A 148 7.29 -7.07 6.22
CA ARG A 148 7.73 -7.70 7.48
C ARG A 148 6.55 -7.72 8.45
N VAL A 149 6.22 -8.90 8.97
CA VAL A 149 5.12 -9.12 9.91
C VAL A 149 5.71 -9.41 11.29
N PRO A 150 5.38 -8.64 12.34
CA PRO A 150 5.83 -8.92 13.70
C PRO A 150 5.36 -10.31 14.18
N TYR A 151 6.30 -11.18 14.57
CA TYR A 151 5.97 -12.57 14.94
C TYR A 151 5.25 -12.67 16.28
N GLY A 152 5.68 -11.91 17.29
CA GLY A 152 5.10 -12.01 18.64
C GLY A 152 3.59 -11.74 18.69
N PRO A 153 3.12 -10.59 18.15
CA PRO A 153 1.70 -10.28 18.01
C PRO A 153 0.94 -11.36 17.23
N LEU A 154 1.45 -11.75 16.05
CA LEU A 154 0.85 -12.81 15.24
C LEU A 154 0.71 -14.13 16.02
N HIS A 155 1.79 -14.62 16.63
CA HIS A 155 1.76 -15.86 17.42
C HIS A 155 0.74 -15.80 18.56
N ARG A 156 0.61 -14.66 19.24
CA ARG A 156 -0.33 -14.53 20.37
C ARG A 156 -1.79 -14.56 19.93
N THR A 157 -2.11 -13.93 18.80
CA THR A 157 -3.50 -13.79 18.36
C THR A 157 -3.95 -14.91 17.44
N THR A 158 -3.03 -15.45 16.65
CA THR A 158 -3.36 -16.46 15.65
C THR A 158 -2.91 -17.88 16.03
N GLY A 159 -2.22 -18.04 17.16
CA GLY A 159 -1.61 -19.32 17.55
C GLY A 159 -0.50 -19.77 16.59
N PHE A 160 -0.09 -18.92 15.63
CA PHE A 160 0.96 -19.22 14.67
C PHE A 160 2.28 -19.51 15.37
N ALA A 161 2.64 -20.78 15.50
CA ALA A 161 3.85 -21.21 16.16
C ALA A 161 4.93 -21.67 15.18
N LEU A 162 6.11 -21.06 15.29
CA LEU A 162 7.33 -21.66 14.77
C LEU A 162 7.79 -22.80 15.70
N SER A 163 8.53 -23.77 15.15
CA SER A 163 9.16 -24.82 15.97
C SER A 163 9.99 -24.18 17.11
N ARG A 164 9.98 -24.78 18.30
CA ARG A 164 10.58 -24.25 19.56
C ARG A 164 12.04 -23.77 19.46
N THR A 165 12.77 -24.15 18.42
CA THR A 165 14.17 -23.78 18.18
C THR A 165 14.36 -22.49 17.36
N ARG A 166 13.29 -21.77 17.02
CA ARG A 166 13.32 -20.65 16.05
C ARG A 166 12.82 -19.35 16.65
N PRO A 167 13.65 -18.58 17.37
CA PRO A 167 13.27 -17.24 17.81
C PRO A 167 13.13 -16.34 16.57
N ALA A 168 11.91 -15.88 16.29
CA ALA A 168 11.63 -14.90 15.25
C ALA A 168 11.14 -13.61 15.88
N ARG A 169 11.71 -12.47 15.49
CA ARG A 169 11.09 -11.17 15.76
C ARG A 169 10.07 -10.82 14.67
N HIS A 170 10.33 -11.24 13.44
CA HIS A 170 9.51 -10.97 12.28
C HIS A 170 9.44 -12.19 11.35
N LEU A 171 8.33 -12.30 10.63
CA LEU A 171 8.17 -13.12 9.44
C LEU A 171 8.27 -12.23 8.20
N GLY A 172 8.67 -12.80 7.08
CA GLY A 172 8.48 -12.18 5.77
C GLY A 172 7.13 -12.59 5.21
N LEU A 173 6.30 -11.63 4.82
CA LEU A 173 5.14 -11.88 3.99
C LEU A 173 5.52 -11.63 2.53
N LEU A 174 5.22 -12.57 1.64
CA LEU A 174 5.25 -12.39 0.20
C LEU A 174 3.81 -12.27 -0.30
N VAL A 175 3.58 -11.36 -1.23
CA VAL A 175 2.30 -11.16 -1.91
C VAL A 175 2.56 -11.07 -3.40
N ALA A 176 1.85 -11.86 -4.19
CA ALA A 176 1.71 -11.68 -5.63
C ALA A 176 0.21 -11.57 -5.93
N ALA A 177 -0.20 -10.54 -6.65
CA ALA A 177 -1.62 -10.28 -6.90
C ALA A 177 -1.82 -9.63 -8.26
N GLU A 178 -2.78 -10.16 -9.01
CA GLU A 178 -3.32 -9.55 -10.22
C GLU A 178 -4.62 -8.83 -9.88
N PHE A 179 -4.58 -7.51 -9.86
CA PHE A 179 -5.73 -6.66 -9.64
C PHE A 179 -6.44 -6.38 -10.96
N THR A 180 -7.73 -6.65 -11.01
CA THR A 180 -8.60 -6.34 -12.16
C THR A 180 -9.79 -5.50 -11.72
N CYS A 181 -10.24 -4.60 -12.61
CA CYS A 181 -11.35 -3.70 -12.30
C CYS A 181 -12.62 -4.48 -11.94
N THR A 182 -13.21 -4.19 -10.79
CA THR A 182 -14.53 -4.67 -10.41
C THR A 182 -15.56 -3.70 -11.00
N SER A 183 -16.13 -4.09 -12.13
CA SER A 183 -17.09 -3.26 -12.90
C SER A 183 -18.37 -2.99 -12.12
#